data_AF-A0A7C5CV61-F1
#
_entry.id   AF-A0A7C5CV61-F1
#
_cell.length_a   1.000
_cell.length_b   1.000
_cell.length_c   1.000
_cell.angle_alpha   90.00
_cell.angle_beta   90.00
_cell.angle_gamma   90.00
#
_symmetry.space_group_name_H-M   'P 1'
#
loop_
_entity.id
_entity.type
_entity.pdbx_description
1 polymer ?
#
loop_
_entity_poly.entity_id
_entity_poly.type
_entity_poly.pdbx_seq_one_letter_code
_entity_poly.pdbx_strand_id
1 'polypeptide(L)'
;AKPVKGISSGRKKARLKQKEGGKRKGHGSRKGSKYARFPKKRRWINTIRPIRRMLREYRDNGYISSETYRRYYRHASGGVFRSTSHMRSHMETEKAFLKLPEKEVK
;
A
#
# COMPACT_ATOMS: atom_id res chain seq x y z
N ALA A 1 3.10 -46.13 20.43
CA ALA A 1 1.80 -45.48 20.12
C ALA A 1 1.65 -45.32 18.60
N LYS A 2 0.44 -45.45 18.03
CA LYS A 2 0.23 -45.23 16.59
C LYS A 2 0.29 -43.72 16.27
N PRO A 3 0.91 -43.30 15.16
CA PRO A 3 0.99 -41.89 14.79
C PRO A 3 -0.39 -41.33 14.47
N VAL A 4 -0.61 -40.05 14.82
CA VAL A 4 -1.87 -39.34 14.56
C VAL A 4 -2.06 -39.17 13.06
N LYS A 5 -3.22 -39.58 12.54
CA LYS A 5 -3.56 -39.46 11.12
C LYS A 5 -3.92 -38.01 10.79
N GLY A 6 -3.09 -37.35 9.99
CA GLY A 6 -3.33 -35.97 9.51
C GLY A 6 -4.11 -35.89 8.19
N ILE A 7 -4.46 -34.66 7.78
CA ILE A 7 -5.06 -34.35 6.47
C ILE A 7 -4.02 -33.78 5.49
N SER A 8 -4.06 -34.20 4.23
CA SER A 8 -3.17 -33.67 3.18
C SER A 8 -3.52 -32.23 2.79
N SER A 9 -2.50 -31.38 2.64
CA SER A 9 -2.62 -30.00 2.18
C SER A 9 -2.32 -29.79 0.68
N GLY A 10 -2.00 -30.86 -0.06
CA GLY A 10 -1.51 -30.76 -1.45
C GLY A 10 -2.46 -30.00 -2.38
N ARG A 11 -3.75 -30.36 -2.38
CA ARG A 11 -4.79 -29.68 -3.19
C ARG A 11 -4.99 -28.22 -2.78
N LYS A 12 -4.88 -27.90 -1.49
CA LYS A 12 -4.97 -26.52 -0.97
C LYS A 12 -3.82 -25.68 -1.51
N LYS A 13 -2.58 -26.17 -1.42
CA LYS A 13 -1.37 -25.50 -1.92
C LYS A 13 -1.44 -25.25 -3.42
N ALA A 14 -1.83 -26.25 -4.21
CA ALA A 14 -2.00 -26.11 -5.66
C ALA A 14 -3.01 -25.00 -6.02
N ARG A 15 -4.14 -24.92 -5.29
CA ARG A 15 -5.14 -23.86 -5.48
C ARG A 15 -4.64 -22.48 -5.05
N LEU A 16 -3.82 -22.38 -4.01
CA LEU A 16 -3.21 -21.11 -3.58
C LEU A 16 -2.25 -20.58 -4.63
N LYS A 17 -1.35 -21.41 -5.17
CA LYS A 17 -0.43 -21.04 -6.27
C LYS A 17 -1.18 -20.51 -7.50
N GLN A 18 -2.29 -21.16 -7.87
CA GLN A 18 -3.16 -20.66 -8.94
C GLN A 18 -3.77 -19.29 -8.64
N LYS A 19 -4.21 -19.06 -7.39
CA LYS A 19 -4.76 -17.76 -6.96
C LYS A 19 -3.70 -16.66 -6.88
N GLU A 20 -2.49 -16.98 -6.45
CA GLU A 20 -1.35 -16.06 -6.44
C GLU A 20 -1.04 -15.58 -7.85
N GLY A 21 -0.95 -16.50 -8.82
CA GLY A 21 -0.83 -16.21 -10.24
C GLY A 21 -2.07 -15.60 -10.91
N GLY A 22 -3.04 -15.08 -10.15
CA GLY A 22 -4.19 -14.33 -10.67
C GLY A 22 -5.40 -15.16 -11.13
N LYS A 23 -5.28 -16.49 -11.25
CA LYS A 23 -6.38 -17.38 -11.67
C LYS A 23 -7.44 -17.49 -10.56
N ARG A 24 -8.64 -17.98 -10.91
CA ARG A 24 -9.78 -18.19 -9.98
C ARG A 24 -10.23 -16.92 -9.22
N LYS A 25 -9.99 -15.73 -9.81
CA LYS A 25 -10.40 -14.42 -9.27
C LYS A 25 -11.49 -13.72 -10.09
N GLY A 26 -11.97 -14.32 -11.19
CA GLY A 26 -13.02 -13.77 -12.07
C GLY A 26 -14.41 -13.71 -11.41
N HIS A 27 -15.36 -13.01 -12.04
CA HIS A 27 -16.68 -12.69 -11.47
C HIS A 27 -17.47 -13.91 -10.99
N GLY A 28 -17.56 -14.98 -11.78
CA GLY A 28 -18.27 -16.21 -11.39
C GLY A 28 -17.67 -16.94 -10.18
N SER A 29 -16.40 -16.70 -9.84
CA SER A 29 -15.78 -17.21 -8.60
C SER A 29 -16.03 -16.30 -7.38
N ARG A 30 -16.61 -15.11 -7.56
CA ARG A 30 -16.89 -14.14 -6.48
C ARG A 30 -18.33 -14.29 -6.05
N LYS A 31 -18.56 -14.59 -4.77
CA LYS A 31 -19.90 -14.72 -4.18
C LYS A 31 -20.34 -13.53 -3.32
N GLY A 32 -19.40 -12.69 -2.88
CA GLY A 32 -19.68 -11.54 -2.00
C GLY A 32 -19.70 -10.20 -2.73
N SER A 33 -20.27 -9.18 -2.08
CA SER A 33 -20.34 -7.81 -2.60
C SER A 33 -18.95 -7.19 -2.84
N LYS A 34 -18.91 -6.12 -3.66
CA LYS A 34 -17.67 -5.44 -4.11
C LYS A 34 -16.70 -5.08 -2.97
N TYR A 35 -17.22 -4.66 -1.82
CA TYR A 35 -16.42 -4.21 -0.68
C TYR A 35 -16.33 -5.25 0.45
N ALA A 36 -17.00 -6.39 0.37
CA ALA A 36 -16.92 -7.44 1.39
C ALA A 36 -15.51 -8.04 1.52
N ARG A 37 -14.83 -8.25 0.39
CA ARG A 37 -13.46 -8.84 0.36
C ARG A 37 -12.37 -7.83 0.69
N PHE A 38 -12.59 -6.55 0.36
CA PHE A 38 -11.65 -5.48 0.64
C PHE A 38 -12.41 -4.16 0.93
N PRO A 39 -12.71 -3.91 2.22
CA PRO A 39 -13.55 -2.80 2.65
C PRO A 39 -12.98 -1.42 2.32
N LYS A 40 -13.87 -0.42 2.18
CA LYS A 40 -13.50 0.98 1.88
C LYS A 40 -12.54 1.57 2.92
N LYS A 41 -12.80 1.37 4.22
CA LYS A 41 -11.94 1.86 5.31
C LYS A 41 -10.53 1.26 5.25
N ARG A 42 -10.41 -0.05 4.96
CA ARG A 42 -9.11 -0.70 4.82
C ARG A 42 -8.33 -0.21 3.60
N ARG A 43 -9.02 0.05 2.48
CA ARG A 43 -8.42 0.72 1.30
C ARG A 43 -7.82 2.07 1.69
N TRP A 44 -8.62 2.93 2.31
CA TRP A 44 -8.19 4.25 2.76
C TRP A 44 -6.97 4.18 3.67
N ILE A 45 -7.02 3.32 4.69
CA ILE A 45 -5.90 3.08 5.63
C ILE A 45 -4.62 2.66 4.89
N ASN A 46 -4.74 1.72 3.95
CA ASN A 46 -3.61 1.22 3.17
C ASN A 46 -3.01 2.28 2.25
N THR A 47 -3.80 3.26 1.79
CA THR A 47 -3.32 4.37 0.97
C THR A 47 -2.69 5.48 1.84
N ILE A 48 -3.39 5.94 2.88
CA ILE A 48 -2.98 7.13 3.63
C ILE A 48 -1.78 6.90 4.57
N ARG A 49 -1.67 5.70 5.17
CA ARG A 49 -0.61 5.42 6.15
C ARG A 49 0.80 5.46 5.52
N PRO A 50 1.07 4.80 4.37
CA PRO A 50 2.38 4.89 3.73
C PRO A 50 2.75 6.32 3.33
N ILE A 51 1.79 7.10 2.81
CA ILE A 51 1.99 8.51 2.43
C ILE A 51 2.43 9.33 3.64
N ARG A 52 1.68 9.23 4.75
CA ARG A 52 2.00 9.97 5.98
C ARG A 52 3.32 9.52 6.62
N ARG A 53 3.65 8.23 6.53
CA ARG A 53 4.93 7.71 7.00
C ARG A 53 6.09 8.31 6.19
N MET A 54 5.97 8.32 4.86
CA MET A 54 7.00 8.89 3.99
C MET A 54 7.19 10.40 4.22
N LEU A 55 6.11 11.16 4.40
CA LEU A 55 6.20 12.59 4.75
C LEU A 55 6.91 12.81 6.09
N ARG A 56 6.69 11.93 7.07
CA ARG A 56 7.36 11.99 8.36
C ARG A 56 8.85 11.72 8.20
N GLU A 57 9.21 10.64 7.51
CA GLU A 57 10.61 10.29 7.20
C GLU A 57 11.32 11.44 6.47
N TYR A 58 10.66 12.08 5.51
CA TYR A 58 11.23 13.21 4.79
C TYR A 58 11.49 14.44 5.66
N ARG A 59 10.59 14.71 6.61
CA ARG A 59 10.77 15.79 7.58
C ARG A 59 11.91 15.48 8.53
N ASP A 60 11.94 14.27 9.07
CA ASP A 60 12.91 13.87 10.10
C ASP A 60 14.34 13.82 9.53
N ASN A 61 14.47 13.46 8.25
CA ASN A 61 15.75 13.49 7.53
C ASN A 61 16.12 14.87 6.93
N GLY A 62 15.27 15.89 7.13
CA GLY A 62 15.52 17.24 6.61
C GLY A 62 15.37 17.42 5.10
N TYR A 63 14.78 16.46 4.39
CA TYR A 63 14.51 16.59 2.94
C TYR A 63 13.43 17.62 2.64
N ILE A 64 12.54 17.91 3.59
CA ILE A 64 11.48 18.92 3.47
C ILE A 64 11.43 19.83 4.69
N SER A 65 10.95 21.07 4.48
CA SER A 65 10.67 21.99 5.58
C SER A 65 9.43 21.55 6.38
N SER A 66 9.34 22.04 7.61
CA SER A 66 8.15 21.81 8.45
C SER A 66 6.87 22.39 7.84
N GLU A 67 6.98 23.49 7.08
CA GLU A 67 5.85 24.08 6.35
C GLU A 67 5.38 23.15 5.22
N THR A 68 6.31 22.67 4.40
CA THR A 68 6.02 21.73 3.32
C THR A 68 5.37 20.47 3.86
N TYR A 69 5.89 19.91 4.96
CA TYR A 69 5.26 18.76 5.64
C TYR A 69 3.80 19.03 5.99
N ARG A 70 3.49 20.16 6.63
CA ARG A 70 2.11 20.51 7.03
C ARG A 70 1.19 20.67 5.81
N ARG A 71 1.66 21.30 4.74
CA ARG A 71 0.92 21.46 3.47
C ARG A 71 0.58 20.10 2.87
N TYR A 72 1.59 19.26 2.66
CA TYR A 72 1.43 17.95 2.05
C TYR A 72 0.65 16.96 2.92
N TYR A 73 0.75 17.06 4.25
CA TYR A 73 -0.04 16.25 5.17
C TYR A 73 -1.54 16.54 5.07
N ARG A 74 -1.92 17.82 4.89
CA ARG A 74 -3.31 18.22 4.64
C ARG A 74 -3.80 17.71 3.29
N HIS A 75 -3.03 17.86 2.22
CA HIS A 75 -3.37 17.30 0.90
C HIS A 75 -3.53 15.78 0.92
N ALA A 76 -2.66 15.07 1.64
CA ALA A 76 -2.78 13.63 1.83
C ALA A 76 -4.10 13.28 2.54
N SER A 77 -4.44 14.02 3.60
CA SER A 77 -5.68 13.81 4.35
C SER A 77 -6.94 14.06 3.50
N GLY A 78 -6.85 14.97 2.52
CA GLY A 78 -7.88 15.23 1.52
C GLY A 78 -7.94 14.21 0.37
N GLY A 79 -7.03 13.23 0.31
CA GLY A 79 -7.05 12.18 -0.71
C GLY A 79 -6.53 12.60 -2.09
N VAL A 80 -5.76 13.70 -2.16
CA VAL A 80 -5.15 14.19 -3.41
C VAL A 80 -4.21 13.15 -4.03
N PHE A 81 -3.45 12.44 -3.20
CA PHE A 81 -2.45 11.47 -3.64
C PHE A 81 -3.05 10.07 -3.78
N ARG A 82 -2.69 9.39 -4.88
CA ARG A 82 -3.15 8.02 -5.19
C ARG A 82 -2.20 6.95 -4.65
N SER A 83 -0.91 7.29 -4.53
CA SER A 83 0.16 6.44 -4.05
C SER A 83 1.30 7.30 -3.48
N THR A 84 2.27 6.66 -2.83
CA THR A 84 3.52 7.30 -2.40
C THR A 84 4.31 7.85 -3.58
N SER A 85 4.33 7.12 -4.69
CA SER A 85 4.97 7.58 -5.94
C SER A 85 4.30 8.83 -6.49
N HIS A 86 2.96 8.89 -6.51
CA HIS A 86 2.25 10.08 -7.00
C HIS A 86 2.56 11.30 -6.13
N MET A 87 2.58 11.13 -4.80
CA MET A 87 3.00 12.20 -3.88
C MET A 87 4.43 12.66 -4.17
N ARG A 88 5.37 11.72 -4.37
CA ARG A 88 6.77 12.05 -4.67
C ARG A 88 6.89 12.84 -5.98
N SER A 89 6.27 12.37 -7.06
CA SER A 89 6.30 13.09 -8.35
C SER A 89 5.71 14.49 -8.24
N HIS A 90 4.61 14.66 -7.49
CA HIS A 90 4.01 15.97 -7.24
C HIS A 90 4.98 16.91 -6.49
N MET A 91 5.66 16.42 -5.46
CA MET A 91 6.68 17.18 -4.73
C MET A 91 7.89 17.54 -5.59
N GLU A 92 8.29 16.65 -6.51
CA GLU A 92 9.37 16.91 -7.46
C GLU A 92 8.97 18.01 -8.46
N THR A 93 7.76 17.96 -9.01
CA THR A 93 7.23 18.99 -9.92
C THR A 93 7.12 20.35 -9.24
N GLU A 94 6.65 20.41 -7.99
CA GLU A 94 6.54 21.65 -7.22
C GLU A 94 7.87 22.12 -6.59
N LYS A 95 8.97 21.38 -6.79
CA LYS A 95 10.28 21.65 -6.17
C LYS A 95 10.19 21.80 -4.64
N ALA A 96 9.37 20.96 -4.01
CA ALA A 96 9.10 21.03 -2.58
C ALA A 96 10.23 20.46 -1.69
N PHE A 97 11.26 19.84 -2.30
CA PHE A 97 12.40 19.26 -1.61
C PHE A 97 13.50 20.30 -1.37
N LEU A 98 14.01 20.33 -0.13
CA LEU A 98 15.22 21.07 0.24
C LEU A 98 16.49 20.30 -0.17
N LYS A 99 16.45 18.97 -0.02
CA LYS A 99 17.47 18.03 -0.49
C LYS A 99 16.77 16.82 -1.08
N LEU A 100 17.26 16.34 -2.22
CA LEU A 100 16.67 15.15 -2.85
C LEU A 100 16.99 13.91 -2.01
N PRO A 101 15.98 13.11 -1.62
CA PRO A 101 16.24 11.83 -0.98
C PRO A 101 16.94 10.92 -1.98
N GLU A 102 18.05 10.31 -1.56
CA GLU A 102 18.75 9.30 -2.34
C GLU A 102 17.76 8.20 -2.74
N LYS A 103 17.75 7.85 -4.02
CA LYS A 103 16.90 6.76 -4.50
C LYS A 103 17.52 5.48 -3.93
N GLU A 104 16.90 4.88 -2.91
CA GLU A 104 17.14 3.47 -2.61
C GLU A 104 16.77 2.67 -3.87
N VAL A 105 17.79 2.27 -4.63
CA VAL A 105 17.66 1.25 -5.66
C VAL A 105 17.45 -0.05 -4.89
N LYS A 106 16.20 -0.50 -4.83
CA LYS A 106 15.85 -1.84 -4.33
C LYS A 106 15.90 -2.85 -5.45
#